data_AF-A0A7X8YTF6-F1
#
_entry.id   AF-A0A7X8YTF6-F1
#
_cell.length_a   1.000
_cell.length_b   1.000
_cell.length_c   1.000
_cell.angle_alpha   90.00
_cell.angle_beta   90.00
_cell.angle_gamma   90.00
#
_symmetry.space_group_name_H-M   'P 1'
#
loop_
_entity.id
_entity.type
_entity.pdbx_description
1 polymer ?
#
loop_
_entity_poly.entity_id
_entity_poly.type
_entity_poly.pdbx_seq_one_letter_code
_entity_poly.pdbx_strand_id
1 'polypeptide(L)'
;MRDIVLIVGLGVFLSACSGGGTDPDGNDPPPVSSAATVLAANDLGMHCIDSEFSIFSILPPYNIVNAQVVRRDGSGRPYLADHTEVRVTFDAVADPAGSVNSFSLGKTNFWQYAGALFGMTLPAGEGLTGVYMPREQPYTNGPQPMPYHLQKAVFHAEGIPITPLDDDLESNPYPLLRIAAADAVSGAALGHLDVVVPVSAETDCKTCHKTGAMAASDPGTAWSLSPDLEVQSKINILRLHDAGHQTSLEASQPVLCAGCHYSPALDLAGTGPAGAQIGNPNFSGVMHEFHGGLEANGQPVFPPGATVQETCYQCHPGNVTQCQRGAMKTGGMDCHACHGDMLAVGGSYALLAGGSIDGTNDGNARRPWKDLPRCQSCHTGDALGYLAGSALAADPDWPFRLRQAYRTGDAAASPLLAANKRFAENTNALYRASKGHGGILCEGCHGSTHAVWPNASAAANDNLAAEMLQGHAGPVIECTTCHAPSSLARTTSGPHGLHNVNDSRWYDEGHEEFYENNKNGCKACHGANLTGTPLARVPVARAFSVEGKTFSYARGDMVRCDRCHGMPDL
;
A
#
# COMPACT_ATOMS: atom_id res chain seq x y z
N MET A 1 3.14 -41.65 59.58
CA MET A 1 1.89 -42.42 59.56
C MET A 1 0.78 -41.47 59.15
N ARG A 2 0.22 -41.71 57.95
CA ARG A 2 -1.06 -41.25 57.41
C ARG A 2 -1.24 -39.76 57.04
N ASP A 3 -1.12 -39.59 55.73
CA ASP A 3 -1.74 -38.63 54.83
C ASP A 3 -3.18 -38.21 55.20
N ILE A 4 -3.55 -36.97 54.83
CA ILE A 4 -4.71 -36.68 53.97
C ILE A 4 -4.42 -35.35 53.26
N VAL A 5 -4.45 -35.43 51.93
CA VAL A 5 -4.29 -34.34 50.95
C VAL A 5 -5.56 -33.48 50.94
N LEU A 6 -5.41 -32.16 51.05
CA LEU A 6 -6.49 -31.19 50.88
C LEU A 6 -6.35 -30.51 49.51
N ILE A 7 -7.19 -30.90 48.55
CA ILE A 7 -7.38 -30.19 47.28
C ILE A 7 -8.51 -29.18 47.50
N VAL A 8 -8.20 -27.90 47.44
CA VAL A 8 -9.19 -26.82 47.43
C VAL A 8 -9.53 -26.52 45.98
N GLY A 9 -10.72 -26.96 45.54
CA GLY A 9 -11.33 -26.55 44.28
C GLY A 9 -11.95 -25.16 44.40
N LEU A 10 -11.44 -24.20 43.65
CA LEU A 10 -12.05 -22.88 43.48
C LEU A 10 -12.90 -22.91 42.20
N GLY A 11 -14.22 -22.86 42.37
CA GLY A 11 -15.17 -22.84 41.26
C GLY A 11 -15.13 -21.52 40.49
N VAL A 12 -14.84 -21.60 39.20
CA VAL A 12 -15.01 -20.51 38.24
C VAL A 12 -16.45 -20.54 37.74
N PHE A 13 -17.22 -19.50 38.05
CA PHE A 13 -18.53 -19.25 37.44
C PHE A 13 -18.30 -18.81 35.98
N LEU A 14 -18.51 -19.73 35.03
CA LEU A 14 -18.73 -19.40 33.63
C LEU A 14 -20.19 -18.95 33.46
N SER A 15 -20.40 -17.63 33.34
CA SER A 15 -21.63 -17.11 32.73
C SER A 15 -21.54 -17.29 31.22
N ALA A 16 -22.11 -18.38 30.73
CA ALA A 16 -22.43 -18.56 29.32
C ALA A 16 -23.68 -17.73 28.99
N CYS A 17 -23.50 -16.63 28.26
CA CYS A 17 -24.59 -16.04 27.48
C CYS A 17 -24.49 -16.60 26.05
N SER A 18 -25.03 -17.80 25.85
CA SER A 18 -25.32 -18.32 24.51
C SER A 18 -26.66 -17.75 24.05
N GLY A 19 -26.61 -16.89 23.05
CA GLY A 19 -27.78 -16.37 22.35
C GLY A 19 -27.45 -16.07 20.89
N GLY A 20 -26.70 -16.96 20.24
CA GLY A 20 -26.49 -16.92 18.80
C GLY A 20 -27.70 -17.53 18.11
N GLY A 21 -28.54 -16.69 17.52
CA GLY A 21 -29.44 -17.15 16.47
C GLY A 21 -28.58 -17.57 15.28
N THR A 22 -28.53 -18.86 14.99
CA THR A 22 -27.93 -19.38 13.77
C THR A 22 -28.78 -18.92 12.60
N ASP A 23 -28.19 -18.12 11.72
CA ASP A 23 -28.70 -17.89 10.37
C ASP A 23 -28.75 -19.25 9.66
N PRO A 24 -29.90 -19.68 9.10
CA PRO A 24 -30.01 -20.97 8.40
C PRO A 24 -29.08 -21.12 7.19
N ASP A 25 -28.45 -20.05 6.71
CA ASP A 25 -27.61 -20.05 5.50
C ASP A 25 -26.12 -20.34 5.75
N GLY A 26 -25.70 -20.61 6.98
CA GLY A 26 -24.34 -21.11 7.29
C GLY A 26 -23.21 -20.10 7.04
N ASN A 27 -23.53 -18.81 6.93
CA ASN A 27 -22.54 -17.74 6.87
C ASN A 27 -22.29 -17.21 8.28
N ASP A 28 -21.04 -17.22 8.75
CA ASP A 28 -20.70 -16.53 9.98
C ASP A 28 -20.96 -15.02 9.82
N PRO A 29 -21.76 -14.39 10.70
CA PRO A 29 -21.93 -12.95 10.66
C PRO A 29 -20.57 -12.28 10.93
N PRO A 30 -20.28 -11.12 10.29
CA PRO A 30 -19.05 -10.37 10.58
C PRO A 30 -18.95 -10.03 12.08
N PRO A 31 -17.74 -9.79 12.61
CA PRO A 31 -17.51 -9.56 14.03
C PRO A 31 -18.43 -8.47 14.61
N VAL A 32 -18.82 -8.65 15.88
CA VAL A 32 -19.72 -7.78 16.65
C VAL A 32 -19.45 -6.30 16.37
N SER A 33 -20.46 -5.57 15.90
CA SER A 33 -20.29 -4.22 15.35
C SER A 33 -19.64 -3.27 16.36
N SER A 34 -18.44 -2.79 16.04
CA SER A 34 -17.90 -1.58 16.63
C SER A 34 -18.87 -0.41 16.42
N ALA A 35 -18.90 0.54 17.35
CA ALA A 35 -19.77 1.72 17.25
C ALA A 35 -19.38 2.60 16.04
N ALA A 36 -18.14 2.49 15.57
CA ALA A 36 -17.64 3.04 14.31
C ALA A 36 -16.67 2.07 13.63
N THR A 37 -16.60 2.10 12.30
CA THR A 37 -15.62 1.34 11.52
C THR A 37 -14.42 2.24 11.23
N VAL A 38 -13.21 1.80 11.58
CA VAL A 38 -11.96 2.51 11.28
C VAL A 38 -11.37 1.90 10.02
N LEU A 39 -11.14 2.73 9.00
CA LEU A 39 -10.42 2.34 7.78
C LEU A 39 -9.09 3.06 7.80
N ALA A 40 -7.99 2.32 7.69
CA ALA A 40 -6.65 2.90 7.70
C ALA A 40 -5.67 2.09 6.85
N ALA A 41 -4.65 2.77 6.33
CA ALA A 41 -3.58 2.16 5.56
C ALA A 41 -2.33 3.06 5.56
N ASN A 42 -1.17 2.44 5.35
CA ASN A 42 0.03 3.16 4.94
C ASN A 42 -0.11 3.70 3.51
N ASP A 43 0.55 4.82 3.17
CA ASP A 43 0.34 5.52 1.89
C ASP A 43 1.17 4.98 0.69
N LEU A 44 2.21 4.18 0.94
CA LEU A 44 3.20 3.77 -0.09
C LEU A 44 3.42 2.26 -0.23
N GLY A 45 3.01 1.48 0.76
CA GLY A 45 3.29 0.04 0.88
C GLY A 45 4.60 -0.31 1.54
N MET A 46 5.58 0.58 1.52
CA MET A 46 6.83 0.49 2.26
C MET A 46 7.56 1.84 2.20
N HIS A 47 7.99 2.35 3.35
CA HIS A 47 8.97 3.43 3.40
C HIS A 47 10.38 2.84 3.55
N CYS A 48 11.37 3.51 2.98
CA CYS A 48 12.77 3.09 3.10
C CYS A 48 13.50 4.04 4.05
N ILE A 49 14.49 3.53 4.77
CA ILE A 49 15.33 4.26 5.70
C ILE A 49 16.80 3.91 5.44
N ASP A 50 17.70 4.89 5.52
CA ASP A 50 19.13 4.59 5.57
C ASP A 50 19.50 3.82 6.85
N SER A 51 20.32 2.78 6.73
CA SER A 51 20.89 2.09 7.90
C SER A 51 21.96 2.91 8.62
N GLU A 52 22.58 3.88 7.94
CA GLU A 52 23.73 4.66 8.40
C GLU A 52 23.67 6.11 7.88
N PHE A 53 23.63 7.10 8.78
CA PHE A 53 23.46 8.52 8.43
C PHE A 53 24.74 9.38 8.48
N SER A 54 25.86 8.84 8.98
CA SER A 54 27.12 9.59 9.20
C SER A 54 27.85 9.98 7.91
N ILE A 55 27.58 9.30 6.80
CA ILE A 55 28.28 9.50 5.52
C ILE A 55 27.42 10.27 4.52
N PHE A 56 26.26 9.70 4.16
CA PHE A 56 25.23 10.39 3.39
C PHE A 56 23.86 9.78 3.69
N SER A 57 22.80 10.52 3.35
CA SER A 57 21.43 10.04 3.41
C SER A 57 20.68 10.21 2.09
N ILE A 58 19.91 9.18 1.79
CA ILE A 58 18.91 9.13 0.72
C ILE A 58 17.52 9.37 1.32
N LEU A 59 17.17 8.68 2.41
CA LEU A 59 15.85 8.76 3.04
C LEU A 59 15.93 8.69 4.58
N PRO A 60 15.22 9.57 5.29
CA PRO A 60 15.12 9.56 6.75
C PRO A 60 14.20 8.43 7.25
N PRO A 61 14.20 8.14 8.57
CA PRO A 61 13.10 7.39 9.19
C PRO A 61 11.80 8.14 8.95
N TYR A 62 10.86 7.49 8.27
CA TYR A 62 9.61 8.13 7.87
C TYR A 62 8.56 7.07 7.56
N ASN A 63 7.31 7.36 7.92
CA ASN A 63 6.17 6.58 7.50
C ASN A 63 4.90 7.43 7.61
N ILE A 64 3.89 7.10 6.83
CA ILE A 64 2.61 7.80 6.83
C ILE A 64 1.49 6.78 7.00
N VAL A 65 0.53 7.08 7.87
CA VAL A 65 -0.75 6.36 7.96
C VAL A 65 -1.90 7.34 7.80
N ASN A 66 -2.81 7.02 6.89
CA ASN A 66 -4.09 7.72 6.71
C ASN A 66 -5.22 6.90 7.33
N ALA A 67 -6.16 7.57 7.99
CA ALA A 67 -7.33 6.93 8.57
C ALA A 67 -8.63 7.72 8.31
N GLN A 68 -9.73 7.00 8.15
CA GLN A 68 -11.09 7.51 8.07
C GLN A 68 -11.98 6.72 9.04
N VAL A 69 -12.89 7.41 9.71
CA VAL A 69 -13.81 6.79 10.68
C VAL A 69 -15.22 6.87 10.12
N VAL A 70 -15.83 5.71 9.89
CA VAL A 70 -17.21 5.58 9.41
C VAL A 70 -18.13 5.38 10.60
N ARG A 71 -19.03 6.33 10.85
CA ARG A 71 -20.14 6.22 11.79
C ARG A 71 -21.43 5.97 11.05
N ARG A 72 -22.49 5.66 11.79
CA ARG A 72 -23.84 5.44 11.25
C ARG A 72 -24.81 6.41 11.90
N ASP A 73 -25.69 6.98 11.09
CA ASP A 73 -26.78 7.83 11.60
C ASP A 73 -27.89 6.98 12.25
N GLY A 74 -28.93 7.63 12.78
CA GLY A 74 -30.07 6.94 13.41
C GLY A 74 -30.88 6.03 12.47
N SER A 75 -30.67 6.12 11.15
CA SER A 75 -31.27 5.23 10.14
C SER A 75 -30.32 4.11 9.69
N GLY A 76 -29.11 4.04 10.27
CA GLY A 76 -28.10 3.05 9.93
C GLY A 76 -27.34 3.37 8.63
N ARG A 77 -27.43 4.60 8.11
CA ARG A 77 -26.67 5.03 6.93
C ARG A 77 -25.25 5.48 7.33
N PRO A 78 -24.21 5.05 6.61
CA PRO A 78 -22.85 5.42 6.94
C PRO A 78 -22.54 6.88 6.57
N TYR A 79 -21.70 7.51 7.37
CA TYR A 79 -21.09 8.81 7.09
C TYR A 79 -19.67 8.86 7.67
N LEU A 80 -18.83 9.73 7.10
CA LEU A 80 -17.48 9.97 7.60
C LEU A 80 -17.52 10.97 8.76
N ALA A 81 -17.09 10.53 9.94
CA ALA A 81 -16.95 11.39 11.11
C ALA A 81 -15.66 12.20 11.03
N ASP A 82 -15.71 13.45 11.48
CA ASP A 82 -14.56 14.35 11.56
C ASP A 82 -14.07 14.56 13.00
N HIS A 83 -13.07 15.42 13.16
CA HIS A 83 -12.47 15.75 14.46
C HIS A 83 -13.42 16.33 15.51
N THR A 84 -14.60 16.83 15.13
CA THR A 84 -15.59 17.34 16.08
C THR A 84 -16.37 16.21 16.74
N GLU A 85 -16.44 15.05 16.10
CA GLU A 85 -17.14 13.86 16.59
C GLU A 85 -16.20 12.80 17.15
N VAL A 86 -15.00 12.65 16.57
CA VAL A 86 -14.06 11.60 16.98
C VAL A 86 -12.62 12.10 17.11
N ARG A 87 -11.88 11.47 18.03
CA ARG A 87 -10.42 11.56 18.14
C ARG A 87 -9.83 10.26 17.66
N VAL A 88 -8.74 10.33 16.91
CA VAL A 88 -8.02 9.16 16.41
C VAL A 88 -6.61 9.16 16.96
N THR A 89 -6.15 7.99 17.39
CA THR A 89 -4.78 7.75 17.85
C THR A 89 -4.18 6.53 17.17
N PHE A 90 -2.84 6.45 17.16
CA PHE A 90 -2.13 5.23 16.82
C PHE A 90 -1.31 4.73 18.02
N ASP A 91 -1.19 3.42 18.20
CA ASP A 91 -0.35 2.80 19.23
C ASP A 91 0.34 1.56 18.67
N ALA A 92 1.44 1.13 19.29
CA ALA A 92 2.16 -0.06 18.89
C ALA A 92 1.44 -1.31 19.40
N VAL A 93 1.29 -2.31 18.54
CA VAL A 93 0.69 -3.59 18.90
C VAL A 93 1.58 -4.73 18.42
N ALA A 94 1.60 -5.81 19.19
CA ALA A 94 2.29 -7.01 18.75
C ALA A 94 1.54 -7.64 17.57
N ASP A 95 2.30 -8.08 16.57
CA ASP A 95 1.75 -8.91 15.50
C ASP A 95 1.42 -10.33 16.00
N PRO A 96 0.76 -11.17 15.19
CA PRO A 96 0.41 -12.53 15.59
C PRO A 96 1.62 -13.42 15.96
N ALA A 97 2.84 -13.05 15.55
CA ALA A 97 4.07 -13.72 15.94
C ALA A 97 4.66 -13.19 17.26
N GLY A 98 4.09 -12.10 17.80
CA GLY A 98 4.50 -11.48 19.06
C GLY A 98 5.48 -10.33 18.91
N SER A 99 5.90 -9.99 17.69
CA SER A 99 6.84 -8.89 17.44
C SER A 99 6.12 -7.54 17.54
N VAL A 100 6.70 -6.59 18.28
CA VAL A 100 6.15 -5.25 18.51
C VAL A 100 7.23 -4.20 18.31
N ASN A 101 6.86 -3.08 17.68
CA ASN A 101 7.77 -1.98 17.43
C ASN A 101 7.19 -0.68 17.99
N SER A 102 7.64 -0.29 19.17
CA SER A 102 7.06 0.80 19.97
C SER A 102 7.99 1.99 20.21
N PHE A 103 9.27 1.87 19.80
CA PHE A 103 10.30 2.90 19.92
C PHE A 103 11.34 2.75 18.80
N SER A 104 12.12 3.80 18.54
CA SER A 104 13.14 3.83 17.48
C SER A 104 14.53 4.28 17.96
N LEU A 105 14.62 4.89 19.13
CA LEU A 105 15.86 5.26 19.78
C LEU A 105 16.72 4.03 20.05
N GLY A 106 18.02 4.16 19.76
CA GLY A 106 18.98 3.06 19.84
C GLY A 106 18.95 2.09 18.66
N LYS A 107 17.97 2.19 17.76
CA LYS A 107 17.86 1.36 16.54
C LYS A 107 18.49 2.00 15.30
N THR A 108 18.80 3.31 15.36
CA THR A 108 19.42 4.09 14.28
C THR A 108 20.24 5.26 14.84
N ASN A 109 21.18 5.79 14.05
CA ASN A 109 21.94 7.00 14.38
C ASN A 109 21.37 8.29 13.78
N PHE A 110 20.18 8.26 13.16
CA PHE A 110 19.52 9.40 12.50
C PHE A 110 19.57 10.71 13.30
N TRP A 111 19.14 10.72 14.57
CA TRP A 111 19.06 11.95 15.38
C TRP A 111 20.43 12.61 15.63
N GLN A 112 21.53 11.86 15.51
CA GLN A 112 22.89 12.43 15.62
C GLN A 112 23.22 13.33 14.42
N TYR A 113 22.63 13.05 13.25
CA TYR A 113 22.95 13.68 11.97
C TYR A 113 21.79 14.48 11.37
N ALA A 114 20.59 14.43 11.95
CA ALA A 114 19.41 15.12 11.46
C ALA A 114 19.62 16.63 11.25
N GLY A 115 20.37 17.29 12.14
CA GLY A 115 20.71 18.70 12.02
C GLY A 115 21.59 19.01 10.81
N ALA A 116 22.58 18.17 10.53
CA ALA A 116 23.48 18.34 9.39
C ALA A 116 22.81 17.98 8.05
N LEU A 117 21.99 16.92 8.03
CA LEU A 117 21.36 16.40 6.82
C LEU A 117 20.10 17.18 6.43
N PHE A 118 19.23 17.48 7.40
CA PHE A 118 17.90 18.04 7.14
C PHE A 118 17.72 19.46 7.69
N GLY A 119 18.76 20.05 8.30
CA GLY A 119 18.68 21.39 8.89
C GLY A 119 17.75 21.47 10.10
N MET A 120 17.42 20.33 10.71
CA MET A 120 16.45 20.23 11.79
C MET A 120 17.11 19.84 13.12
N THR A 121 16.90 20.66 14.14
CA THR A 121 17.24 20.29 15.52
C THR A 121 16.06 19.53 16.13
N LEU A 122 16.12 18.21 16.08
CA LEU A 122 15.06 17.34 16.59
C LEU A 122 15.38 16.85 18.01
N PRO A 123 14.41 16.85 18.92
CA PRO A 123 14.46 16.00 20.10
C PRO A 123 14.65 14.53 19.74
N ALA A 124 15.28 13.78 20.65
CA ALA A 124 15.48 12.35 20.50
C ALA A 124 14.11 11.64 20.39
N GLY A 125 13.91 10.83 19.35
CA GLY A 125 12.67 10.09 19.11
C GLY A 125 11.65 10.85 18.25
N GLU A 126 11.85 12.15 18.02
CA GLU A 126 10.95 12.96 17.19
C GLU A 126 11.22 12.72 15.69
N GLY A 127 10.18 12.44 14.92
CA GLY A 127 10.22 12.41 13.46
C GLY A 127 10.23 13.82 12.85
N LEU A 128 10.46 13.92 11.54
CA LEU A 128 10.61 15.21 10.83
C LEU A 128 9.39 16.14 10.89
N THR A 129 8.23 15.62 11.29
CA THR A 129 6.93 16.30 11.35
C THR A 129 6.42 16.46 12.80
N GLY A 130 7.25 16.14 13.80
CA GLY A 130 6.88 16.22 15.21
C GLY A 130 6.17 15.00 15.78
N VAL A 131 6.07 13.92 15.00
CA VAL A 131 5.46 12.65 15.43
C VAL A 131 6.48 11.78 16.15
N TYR A 132 6.05 11.11 17.21
CA TYR A 132 6.87 10.18 18.00
C TYR A 132 6.37 8.75 17.84
N MET A 133 7.22 7.76 18.13
CA MET A 133 6.75 6.41 18.41
C MET A 133 6.05 6.36 19.78
N PRO A 134 5.10 5.43 20.01
CA PRO A 134 4.24 5.44 21.21
C PRO A 134 4.96 5.40 22.57
N ARG A 135 6.12 4.74 22.68
CA ARG A 135 6.91 4.71 23.94
C ARG A 135 7.96 5.81 24.06
N GLU A 136 8.03 6.73 23.11
CA GLU A 136 9.11 7.73 23.05
C GLU A 136 8.63 9.15 23.23
N GLN A 137 7.32 9.38 23.27
CA GLN A 137 6.81 10.72 23.44
C GLN A 137 7.13 11.21 24.88
N PRO A 138 7.85 12.33 25.06
CA PRO A 138 8.43 12.73 26.35
C PRO A 138 7.44 13.01 27.49
N TYR A 139 6.19 13.26 27.16
CA TYR A 139 5.10 13.68 28.05
C TYR A 139 4.06 12.56 28.28
N THR A 140 3.93 11.60 27.35
CA THR A 140 2.90 10.56 27.36
C THR A 140 3.45 9.27 26.76
N ASN A 141 3.68 8.26 27.60
CA ASN A 141 3.84 6.89 27.11
C ASN A 141 2.47 6.35 26.68
N GLY A 142 2.34 5.93 25.43
CA GLY A 142 1.13 5.31 24.89
C GLY A 142 0.66 5.94 23.57
N PRO A 143 -0.64 5.84 23.26
CA PRO A 143 -1.18 6.22 21.96
C PRO A 143 -0.88 7.66 21.57
N GLN A 144 -0.46 7.85 20.32
CA GLN A 144 -0.11 9.14 19.74
C GLN A 144 -1.29 9.70 18.92
N PRO A 145 -1.56 11.01 18.97
CA PRO A 145 -2.68 11.60 18.25
C PRO A 145 -2.47 11.58 16.73
N MET A 146 -3.53 11.34 15.98
CA MET A 146 -3.59 11.56 14.54
C MET A 146 -4.42 12.83 14.27
N PRO A 147 -3.80 13.97 13.94
CA PRO A 147 -4.55 15.18 13.60
C PRO A 147 -5.44 14.99 12.36
N TYR A 148 -6.57 15.70 12.32
CA TYR A 148 -7.48 15.68 11.18
C TYR A 148 -7.06 16.72 10.13
N HIS A 149 -6.83 16.26 8.91
CA HIS A 149 -6.46 17.10 7.78
C HIS A 149 -7.71 17.51 6.99
N LEU A 150 -8.25 18.71 7.26
CA LEU A 150 -9.52 19.20 6.69
C LEU A 150 -9.64 19.03 5.16
N GLN A 151 -8.62 19.44 4.39
CA GLN A 151 -8.67 19.37 2.92
C GLN A 151 -8.69 17.94 2.38
N LYS A 152 -7.97 17.03 3.04
CA LYS A 152 -7.91 15.61 2.68
C LYS A 152 -9.04 14.80 3.32
N ALA A 153 -9.77 15.37 4.29
CA ALA A 153 -10.85 14.73 5.06
C ALA A 153 -10.45 13.35 5.64
N VAL A 154 -9.27 13.31 6.25
CA VAL A 154 -8.66 12.10 6.85
C VAL A 154 -7.98 12.49 8.16
N PHE A 155 -7.88 11.54 9.09
CA PHE A 155 -6.93 11.60 10.19
C PHE A 155 -5.57 11.10 9.67
N HIS A 156 -4.50 11.80 10.04
CA HIS A 156 -3.21 11.65 9.38
C HIS A 156 -2.08 11.62 10.41
N ALA A 157 -1.25 10.57 10.35
CA ALA A 157 0.03 10.54 11.03
C ALA A 157 1.12 10.52 9.96
N GLU A 158 1.83 11.62 9.83
CA GLU A 158 2.88 11.83 8.84
C GLU A 158 4.23 11.81 9.55
N GLY A 159 5.25 11.19 8.96
CA GLY A 159 6.61 11.18 9.51
C GLY A 159 6.78 10.37 10.79
N ILE A 160 6.05 9.26 10.93
CA ILE A 160 6.26 8.29 12.01
C ILE A 160 7.69 7.74 11.88
N PRO A 161 8.58 7.91 12.88
CA PRO A 161 9.99 7.57 12.77
C PRO A 161 10.25 6.08 13.05
N ILE A 162 9.43 5.17 12.50
CA ILE A 162 9.54 3.73 12.71
C ILE A 162 10.76 3.13 11.98
N THR A 163 11.35 2.07 12.53
CA THR A 163 12.54 1.39 11.97
C THR A 163 12.24 -0.08 11.67
N PRO A 164 13.02 -0.79 10.83
CA PRO A 164 12.77 -2.21 10.50
C PRO A 164 13.18 -3.18 11.62
N LEU A 165 13.51 -2.66 12.81
CA LEU A 165 13.87 -3.45 13.99
C LEU A 165 12.77 -3.29 15.05
N ASP A 166 12.33 -4.41 15.60
CA ASP A 166 11.36 -4.44 16.67
C ASP A 166 11.99 -4.09 18.04
N ASP A 167 11.21 -4.15 19.10
CA ASP A 167 11.64 -3.76 20.45
C ASP A 167 12.76 -4.64 21.03
N ASP A 168 12.89 -5.88 20.54
CA ASP A 168 13.95 -6.82 20.90
C ASP A 168 15.17 -6.72 19.96
N LEU A 169 15.17 -5.75 19.03
CA LEU A 169 16.15 -5.52 17.98
C LEU A 169 16.18 -6.62 16.90
N GLU A 170 15.13 -7.43 16.82
CA GLU A 170 14.95 -8.39 15.75
C GLU A 170 14.34 -7.72 14.52
N SER A 171 14.66 -8.23 13.33
CA SER A 171 14.15 -7.64 12.09
C SER A 171 12.65 -7.91 11.94
N ASN A 172 11.86 -6.84 11.87
CA ASN A 172 10.46 -6.87 11.47
C ASN A 172 10.18 -5.71 10.51
N PRO A 173 10.19 -5.96 9.18
CA PRO A 173 9.91 -4.93 8.18
C PRO A 173 8.41 -4.63 8.01
N TYR A 174 7.52 -5.38 8.68
CA TYR A 174 6.07 -5.25 8.58
C TYR A 174 5.41 -5.09 9.96
N PRO A 175 5.87 -4.16 10.82
CA PRO A 175 5.32 -3.98 12.14
C PRO A 175 3.87 -3.49 12.07
N LEU A 176 3.07 -3.80 13.09
CA LEU A 176 1.69 -3.36 13.21
C LEU A 176 1.57 -2.13 14.12
N LEU A 177 0.75 -1.17 13.69
CA LEU A 177 0.19 -0.14 14.57
C LEU A 177 -1.33 -0.29 14.64
N ARG A 178 -1.88 -0.11 15.84
CA ARG A 178 -3.32 -0.02 16.07
C ARG A 178 -3.79 1.41 15.89
N ILE A 179 -4.72 1.62 14.97
CA ILE A 179 -5.42 2.89 14.79
C ILE A 179 -6.75 2.82 15.53
N ALA A 180 -6.93 3.63 16.58
CA ALA A 180 -8.10 3.61 17.45
C ALA A 180 -8.89 4.92 17.33
N ALA A 181 -10.22 4.81 17.29
CA ALA A 181 -11.14 5.94 17.33
C ALA A 181 -11.89 5.98 18.66
N ALA A 182 -12.00 7.17 19.23
CA ALA A 182 -12.80 7.45 20.42
C ALA A 182 -13.71 8.65 20.18
N ASP A 183 -14.86 8.70 20.85
CA ASP A 183 -15.78 9.82 20.81
C ASP A 183 -15.10 11.10 21.34
N ALA A 184 -15.20 12.21 20.62
CA ALA A 184 -14.42 13.41 20.89
C ALA A 184 -14.79 14.10 22.22
N VAL A 185 -16.00 13.87 22.73
CA VAL A 185 -16.55 14.49 23.94
C VAL A 185 -16.43 13.56 25.14
N SER A 186 -16.95 12.34 25.03
CA SER A 186 -17.01 11.37 26.13
C SER A 186 -15.72 10.56 26.29
N GLY A 187 -14.89 10.47 25.25
CA GLY A 187 -13.70 9.62 25.22
C GLY A 187 -14.01 8.12 25.12
N ALA A 188 -15.27 7.74 24.89
CA ALA A 188 -15.66 6.34 24.73
C ALA A 188 -15.01 5.73 23.49
N ALA A 189 -14.43 4.54 23.62
CA ALA A 189 -13.87 3.81 22.49
C ALA A 189 -14.98 3.45 21.48
N LEU A 190 -14.74 3.72 20.20
CA LEU A 190 -15.70 3.50 19.12
C LEU A 190 -15.33 2.31 18.24
N GLY A 191 -14.04 2.11 17.99
CA GLY A 191 -13.52 1.05 17.12
C GLY A 191 -12.01 1.19 16.92
N HIS A 192 -11.40 0.18 16.31
CA HIS A 192 -10.00 0.21 15.93
C HIS A 192 -9.73 -0.69 14.73
N LEU A 193 -8.56 -0.51 14.12
CA LEU A 193 -8.01 -1.36 13.06
C LEU A 193 -6.49 -1.48 13.27
N ASP A 194 -5.96 -2.69 13.11
CA ASP A 194 -4.52 -2.92 13.13
C ASP A 194 -4.01 -2.92 11.68
N VAL A 195 -2.99 -2.11 11.40
CA VAL A 195 -2.45 -1.89 10.05
C VAL A 195 -0.95 -2.06 10.03
N VAL A 196 -0.43 -2.59 8.93
CA VAL A 196 1.01 -2.65 8.70
C VAL A 196 1.55 -1.24 8.46
N VAL A 197 2.67 -0.93 9.11
CA VAL A 197 3.43 0.31 8.93
C VAL A 197 4.83 -0.07 8.42
N PRO A 198 4.92 -0.47 7.14
CA PRO A 198 6.05 -1.20 6.59
C PRO A 198 7.26 -0.30 6.38
N VAL A 199 8.44 -0.79 6.77
CA VAL A 199 9.70 -0.04 6.70
C VAL A 199 10.86 -0.98 6.41
N SER A 200 11.83 -0.52 5.61
CA SER A 200 13.01 -1.32 5.27
C SER A 200 14.29 -0.50 5.19
N ALA A 201 15.39 -1.08 5.70
CA ALA A 201 16.75 -0.59 5.52
C ALA A 201 17.52 -1.37 4.43
N GLU A 202 16.82 -2.19 3.64
CA GLU A 202 17.38 -3.00 2.54
C GLU A 202 17.65 -2.11 1.30
N THR A 203 18.49 -1.09 1.46
CA THR A 203 19.08 -0.34 0.34
C THR A 203 20.52 -0.82 0.16
N ASP A 204 20.78 -1.71 -0.80
CA ASP A 204 22.05 -2.46 -0.86
C ASP A 204 23.04 -1.97 -1.93
N CYS A 205 23.76 -0.89 -1.62
CA CYS A 205 24.82 -0.40 -2.50
C CYS A 205 26.10 -1.27 -2.48
N LYS A 206 26.25 -2.16 -1.49
CA LYS A 206 27.55 -2.79 -1.21
C LYS A 206 27.91 -3.91 -2.17
N THR A 207 26.95 -4.42 -2.93
CA THR A 207 27.20 -5.41 -3.99
C THR A 207 28.21 -4.87 -5.02
N CYS A 208 28.12 -3.59 -5.36
CA CYS A 208 28.94 -2.97 -6.41
C CYS A 208 29.98 -1.97 -5.87
N HIS A 209 29.65 -1.24 -4.79
CA HIS A 209 30.47 -0.11 -4.31
C HIS A 209 31.45 -0.46 -3.18
N LYS A 210 31.41 -1.68 -2.62
CA LYS A 210 32.44 -2.11 -1.67
C LYS A 210 33.80 -2.20 -2.36
N THR A 211 34.86 -1.98 -1.61
CA THR A 211 36.24 -2.02 -2.12
C THR A 211 36.55 -3.38 -2.76
N GLY A 212 37.04 -3.35 -4.01
CA GLY A 212 37.30 -4.52 -4.83
C GLY A 212 36.12 -5.03 -5.65
N ALA A 213 34.91 -4.49 -5.47
CA ALA A 213 33.77 -4.76 -6.35
C ALA A 213 33.78 -3.85 -7.59
N MET A 214 32.86 -4.10 -8.53
CA MET A 214 32.93 -3.55 -9.90
C MET A 214 32.99 -2.02 -9.98
N ALA A 215 32.38 -1.30 -9.03
CA ALA A 215 32.40 0.16 -9.01
C ALA A 215 33.57 0.74 -8.18
N ALA A 216 34.28 -0.09 -7.42
CA ALA A 216 35.38 0.32 -6.55
C ALA A 216 36.60 -0.63 -6.70
N SER A 217 36.97 -0.92 -7.94
CA SER A 217 38.08 -1.83 -8.28
C SER A 217 39.27 -1.14 -8.94
N ASP A 218 39.20 0.16 -9.27
CA ASP A 218 40.31 0.88 -9.89
C ASP A 218 41.51 0.94 -8.93
N PRO A 219 42.69 0.38 -9.30
CA PRO A 219 43.87 0.40 -8.45
C PRO A 219 44.49 1.80 -8.28
N GLY A 220 44.15 2.76 -9.15
CA GLY A 220 44.60 4.15 -9.05
C GLY A 220 43.88 4.96 -7.97
N THR A 221 42.74 4.45 -7.48
CA THR A 221 41.94 5.13 -6.48
C THR A 221 42.17 4.53 -5.10
N ALA A 222 42.45 5.38 -4.11
CA ALA A 222 42.48 4.95 -2.72
C ALA A 222 41.04 4.71 -2.25
N TRP A 223 40.59 3.44 -2.20
CA TRP A 223 39.25 3.06 -1.72
C TRP A 223 39.17 2.92 -0.21
N SER A 224 37.96 2.97 0.34
CA SER A 224 37.73 2.94 1.79
C SER A 224 38.13 1.58 2.35
N LEU A 225 38.79 1.61 3.51
CA LEU A 225 39.19 0.40 4.24
C LEU A 225 38.32 0.19 5.49
N SER A 226 37.18 0.88 5.59
CA SER A 226 36.23 0.64 6.68
C SER A 226 35.86 -0.84 6.74
N PRO A 227 35.86 -1.48 7.93
CA PRO A 227 35.43 -2.86 8.09
C PRO A 227 33.90 -3.01 7.94
N ASP A 228 33.14 -1.93 8.16
CA ASP A 228 31.71 -1.89 7.90
C ASP A 228 31.48 -1.66 6.39
N LEU A 229 30.86 -2.63 5.73
CA LEU A 229 30.62 -2.60 4.29
C LEU A 229 29.60 -1.53 3.87
N GLU A 230 28.66 -1.17 4.74
CA GLU A 230 27.73 -0.07 4.47
C GLU A 230 28.50 1.25 4.42
N VAL A 231 29.25 1.56 5.49
CA VAL A 231 30.11 2.74 5.57
C VAL A 231 31.14 2.76 4.45
N GLN A 232 31.78 1.61 4.17
CA GLN A 232 32.78 1.49 3.11
C GLN A 232 32.19 1.85 1.75
N SER A 233 31.03 1.28 1.42
CA SER A 233 30.35 1.52 0.14
C SER A 233 29.87 2.95 0.03
N LYS A 234 29.34 3.53 1.11
CA LYS A 234 28.92 4.94 1.11
C LYS A 234 30.08 5.91 0.89
N ILE A 235 31.25 5.69 1.53
CA ILE A 235 32.45 6.51 1.30
C ILE A 235 32.94 6.38 -0.15
N ASN A 236 32.96 5.15 -0.69
CA ASN A 236 33.40 4.91 -2.07
C ASN A 236 32.47 5.60 -3.09
N ILE A 237 31.16 5.67 -2.83
CA ILE A 237 30.21 6.44 -3.64
C ILE A 237 30.56 7.93 -3.65
N LEU A 238 30.85 8.52 -2.49
CA LEU A 238 31.25 9.95 -2.42
C LEU A 238 32.57 10.20 -3.16
N ARG A 239 33.54 9.27 -3.09
CA ARG A 239 34.79 9.34 -3.87
C ARG A 239 34.55 9.31 -5.37
N LEU A 240 33.68 8.42 -5.83
CA LEU A 240 33.28 8.35 -7.24
C LEU A 240 32.61 9.64 -7.68
N HIS A 241 31.73 10.19 -6.85
CA HIS A 241 31.07 11.46 -7.13
C HIS A 241 32.07 12.62 -7.20
N ASP A 242 32.99 12.72 -6.25
CA ASP A 242 34.04 13.74 -6.22
C ASP A 242 34.94 13.67 -7.45
N ALA A 243 35.37 12.47 -7.84
CA ALA A 243 36.18 12.25 -9.04
C ALA A 243 35.42 12.58 -10.33
N GLY A 244 34.15 12.16 -10.44
CA GLY A 244 33.33 12.31 -11.65
C GLY A 244 32.77 13.72 -11.85
N HIS A 245 32.51 14.45 -10.77
CA HIS A 245 31.81 15.74 -10.79
C HIS A 245 32.61 16.90 -10.18
N GLN A 246 33.89 16.67 -9.85
CA GLN A 246 34.79 17.67 -9.29
C GLN A 246 34.25 18.30 -8.00
N THR A 247 33.60 17.49 -7.16
CA THR A 247 33.08 17.88 -5.85
C THR A 247 34.06 17.53 -4.72
N SER A 248 33.71 17.89 -3.48
CA SER A 248 34.45 17.55 -2.27
C SER A 248 33.53 17.01 -1.17
N LEU A 249 32.58 16.16 -1.57
CA LEU A 249 31.53 15.59 -0.73
C LEU A 249 32.07 14.64 0.32
N GLU A 250 33.13 13.87 0.03
CA GLU A 250 33.75 13.01 1.05
C GLU A 250 34.24 13.84 2.24
N ALA A 251 34.84 15.00 1.98
CA ALA A 251 35.31 15.91 3.02
C ALA A 251 34.16 16.70 3.70
N SER A 252 32.93 16.64 3.16
CA SER A 252 31.78 17.42 3.61
C SER A 252 30.70 16.56 4.28
N GLN A 253 31.03 15.33 4.68
CA GLN A 253 30.10 14.39 5.33
C GLN A 253 29.51 14.96 6.65
N PRO A 254 28.24 14.65 6.97
CA PRO A 254 27.31 13.85 6.18
C PRO A 254 26.67 14.66 5.03
N VAL A 255 26.36 13.99 3.92
CA VAL A 255 25.76 14.62 2.72
C VAL A 255 24.31 14.20 2.54
N LEU A 256 23.38 15.15 2.38
CA LEU A 256 22.03 14.84 1.90
C LEU A 256 22.04 14.89 0.37
N CYS A 257 21.85 13.76 -0.31
CA CYS A 257 21.85 13.72 -1.77
C CYS A 257 20.79 14.67 -2.37
N ALA A 258 19.63 14.73 -1.71
CA ALA A 258 18.55 15.61 -2.09
C ALA A 258 18.83 17.10 -1.87
N GLY A 259 19.91 17.47 -1.17
CA GLY A 259 20.36 18.86 -1.04
C GLY A 259 20.76 19.48 -2.39
N CYS A 260 21.27 18.66 -3.32
CA CYS A 260 21.64 19.08 -4.67
C CYS A 260 20.77 18.46 -5.76
N HIS A 261 20.24 17.25 -5.56
CA HIS A 261 19.40 16.56 -6.54
C HIS A 261 17.96 16.50 -6.05
N TYR A 262 17.08 17.37 -6.56
CA TYR A 262 15.70 17.44 -6.07
C TYR A 262 14.99 16.08 -6.06
N SER A 263 14.36 15.76 -4.93
CA SER A 263 13.52 14.57 -4.75
C SER A 263 12.14 15.00 -4.27
N PRO A 264 11.07 14.81 -5.07
CA PRO A 264 9.71 15.11 -4.63
C PRO A 264 9.30 14.39 -3.33
N ALA A 265 9.90 13.24 -3.02
CA ALA A 265 9.63 12.50 -1.80
C ALA A 265 10.07 13.23 -0.52
N LEU A 266 11.02 14.16 -0.62
CA LEU A 266 11.53 14.96 0.49
C LEU A 266 11.04 16.41 0.47
N ASP A 267 10.23 16.79 -0.51
CA ASP A 267 9.61 18.11 -0.62
C ASP A 267 8.24 18.10 0.07
N LEU A 268 8.25 18.04 1.40
CA LEU A 268 7.03 17.97 2.21
C LEU A 268 6.10 19.18 1.98
N ALA A 269 6.65 20.33 1.59
CA ALA A 269 5.90 21.54 1.28
C ALA A 269 5.35 21.58 -0.17
N GLY A 270 5.82 20.68 -1.05
CA GLY A 270 5.45 20.65 -2.47
C GLY A 270 5.84 21.91 -3.24
N THR A 271 6.93 22.58 -2.82
CA THR A 271 7.35 23.86 -3.40
C THR A 271 8.19 23.72 -4.67
N GLY A 272 8.65 22.51 -5.00
CA GLY A 272 9.55 22.25 -6.10
C GLY A 272 11.03 22.43 -5.72
N PRO A 273 11.94 22.32 -6.71
CA PRO A 273 13.38 22.48 -6.48
C PRO A 273 13.73 23.89 -6.02
N ALA A 274 14.63 24.00 -5.04
CA ALA A 274 15.11 25.26 -4.48
C ALA A 274 16.64 25.26 -4.27
N GLY A 275 17.22 26.46 -4.21
CA GLY A 275 18.65 26.63 -3.90
C GLY A 275 19.57 25.84 -4.86
N ALA A 276 20.45 25.02 -4.28
CA ALA A 276 21.41 24.19 -5.02
C ALA A 276 20.76 23.08 -5.86
N GLN A 277 19.45 22.84 -5.72
CA GLN A 277 18.72 21.89 -6.55
C GLN A 277 18.41 22.43 -7.95
N ILE A 278 18.35 23.77 -8.10
CA ILE A 278 17.97 24.40 -9.36
C ILE A 278 19.07 24.19 -10.40
N GLY A 279 18.70 23.64 -11.56
CA GLY A 279 19.63 23.38 -12.66
C GLY A 279 20.33 22.01 -12.58
N ASN A 280 20.22 21.31 -11.46
CA ASN A 280 20.69 19.94 -11.33
C ASN A 280 19.60 18.94 -11.75
N PRO A 281 19.97 17.77 -12.32
CA PRO A 281 19.00 16.71 -12.56
C PRO A 281 18.41 16.21 -11.23
N ASN A 282 17.15 15.77 -11.28
CA ASN A 282 16.46 15.24 -10.10
C ASN A 282 17.10 13.92 -9.63
N PHE A 283 16.86 13.56 -8.36
CA PHE A 283 17.51 12.41 -7.73
C PHE A 283 17.19 11.08 -8.42
N SER A 284 15.95 10.91 -8.90
CA SER A 284 15.56 9.70 -9.63
C SER A 284 16.33 9.58 -10.95
N GLY A 285 16.53 10.68 -11.67
CA GLY A 285 17.30 10.70 -12.91
C GLY A 285 18.75 10.29 -12.65
N VAL A 286 19.45 10.97 -11.74
CA VAL A 286 20.87 10.66 -11.50
C VAL A 286 21.11 9.26 -10.95
N MET A 287 20.14 8.65 -10.27
CA MET A 287 20.24 7.25 -9.85
C MET A 287 19.92 6.30 -11.00
N HIS A 288 18.72 6.38 -11.57
CA HIS A 288 18.26 5.34 -12.48
C HIS A 288 18.82 5.48 -13.90
N GLU A 289 18.89 6.70 -14.45
CA GLU A 289 19.42 6.94 -15.79
C GLU A 289 20.93 6.64 -15.85
N PHE A 290 21.69 7.06 -14.83
CA PHE A 290 23.11 6.76 -14.75
C PHE A 290 23.36 5.26 -14.71
N HIS A 291 22.75 4.55 -13.74
CA HIS A 291 22.96 3.11 -13.58
C HIS A 291 22.40 2.31 -14.76
N GLY A 292 21.25 2.70 -15.32
CA GLY A 292 20.64 2.07 -16.49
C GLY A 292 21.48 2.19 -17.76
N GLY A 293 22.33 3.22 -17.85
CA GLY A 293 23.27 3.43 -18.96
C GLY A 293 24.64 2.77 -18.77
N LEU A 294 24.93 2.14 -17.63
CA LEU A 294 26.23 1.52 -17.39
C LEU A 294 26.39 0.23 -18.20
N GLU A 295 27.59 0.08 -18.79
CA GLU A 295 28.00 -1.14 -19.48
C GLU A 295 29.31 -1.68 -18.89
N ALA A 296 29.40 -3.02 -18.81
CA ALA A 296 30.62 -3.75 -18.48
C ALA A 296 30.89 -4.77 -19.59
N ASN A 297 32.08 -4.72 -20.21
CA ASN A 297 32.45 -5.58 -21.34
C ASN A 297 31.46 -5.55 -22.52
N GLY A 298 30.89 -4.37 -22.80
CA GLY A 298 29.91 -4.17 -23.87
C GLY A 298 28.54 -4.82 -23.60
N GLN A 299 28.22 -5.11 -22.34
CA GLN A 299 26.91 -5.58 -21.89
C GLN A 299 26.37 -4.62 -20.82
N PRO A 300 25.06 -4.32 -20.80
CA PRO A 300 24.47 -3.51 -19.73
C PRO A 300 24.71 -4.14 -18.36
N VAL A 301 25.07 -3.34 -17.37
CA VAL A 301 25.17 -3.80 -15.97
C VAL A 301 23.80 -4.22 -15.45
N PHE A 302 22.75 -3.51 -15.88
CA PHE A 302 21.35 -3.85 -15.61
C PHE A 302 20.61 -4.09 -16.93
N PRO A 303 20.60 -5.33 -17.45
CA PRO A 303 20.01 -5.63 -18.75
C PRO A 303 18.50 -5.36 -18.81
N PRO A 304 17.99 -4.67 -19.85
CA PRO A 304 16.56 -4.56 -20.09
C PRO A 304 15.91 -5.95 -20.21
N GLY A 305 14.97 -6.26 -19.32
CA GLY A 305 14.26 -7.55 -19.30
C GLY A 305 14.91 -8.66 -18.45
N ALA A 306 16.02 -8.37 -17.76
CA ALA A 306 16.51 -9.24 -16.69
C ALA A 306 15.50 -9.29 -15.52
N THR A 307 15.68 -10.25 -14.61
CA THR A 307 14.76 -10.39 -13.46
C THR A 307 14.89 -9.19 -12.52
N VAL A 308 13.84 -8.88 -11.76
CA VAL A 308 13.92 -7.79 -10.74
C VAL A 308 15.02 -8.04 -9.71
N GLN A 309 15.39 -9.29 -9.46
CA GLN A 309 16.53 -9.65 -8.61
C GLN A 309 17.86 -9.19 -9.20
N GLU A 310 18.00 -9.21 -10.51
CA GLU A 310 19.20 -8.75 -11.22
C GLU A 310 19.19 -7.24 -11.50
N THR A 311 18.02 -6.58 -11.36
CA THR A 311 17.85 -5.14 -11.62
C THR A 311 17.41 -4.37 -10.38
N CYS A 312 16.10 -4.15 -10.19
CA CYS A 312 15.53 -3.24 -9.21
C CYS A 312 15.94 -3.57 -7.77
N TYR A 313 15.97 -4.86 -7.41
CA TYR A 313 16.30 -5.34 -6.06
C TYR A 313 17.80 -5.33 -5.75
N GLN A 314 18.63 -4.87 -6.68
CA GLN A 314 20.02 -4.53 -6.37
C GLN A 314 20.11 -3.23 -5.55
N CYS A 315 19.05 -2.40 -5.54
CA CYS A 315 19.00 -1.18 -4.72
C CYS A 315 17.73 -1.05 -3.88
N HIS A 316 16.59 -1.54 -4.38
CA HIS A 316 15.31 -1.42 -3.69
C HIS A 316 15.00 -2.62 -2.80
N PRO A 317 14.27 -2.42 -1.69
CA PRO A 317 13.89 -3.50 -0.80
C PRO A 317 13.03 -4.56 -1.51
N GLY A 318 13.52 -5.80 -1.58
CA GLY A 318 12.87 -6.78 -2.46
C GLY A 318 13.36 -8.22 -2.37
N ASN A 319 14.64 -8.43 -2.09
CA ASN A 319 15.19 -9.77 -1.92
C ASN A 319 14.77 -10.37 -0.58
N VAL A 320 14.61 -9.52 0.45
CA VAL A 320 14.17 -9.93 1.79
C VAL A 320 12.82 -9.33 2.13
N THR A 321 12.70 -8.01 2.07
CA THR A 321 11.57 -7.25 2.64
C THR A 321 10.48 -6.91 1.63
N GLN A 322 10.60 -7.31 0.36
CA GLN A 322 9.53 -7.31 -0.64
C GLN A 322 8.64 -6.05 -0.62
N CYS A 323 9.18 -4.90 -1.03
CA CYS A 323 8.44 -3.64 -1.15
C CYS A 323 7.13 -3.81 -1.94
N GLN A 324 7.18 -4.55 -3.06
CA GLN A 324 5.99 -5.01 -3.77
C GLN A 324 5.53 -6.39 -3.27
N ARG A 325 4.33 -6.43 -2.73
CA ARG A 325 3.61 -7.64 -2.29
C ARG A 325 2.12 -7.49 -2.60
N GLY A 326 1.27 -8.35 -2.03
CA GLY A 326 -0.17 -8.26 -2.25
C GLY A 326 -0.64 -8.84 -3.59
N ALA A 327 -1.79 -8.36 -4.07
CA ALA A 327 -2.56 -8.97 -5.15
C ALA A 327 -1.83 -8.96 -6.50
N MET A 328 -1.12 -7.86 -6.82
CA MET A 328 -0.40 -7.75 -8.08
C MET A 328 0.80 -8.70 -8.13
N LYS A 329 1.57 -8.78 -7.04
CA LYS A 329 2.68 -9.74 -6.91
C LYS A 329 2.17 -11.18 -6.98
N THR A 330 1.06 -11.47 -6.29
CA THR A 330 0.37 -12.77 -6.33
C THR A 330 -0.10 -13.11 -7.74
N GLY A 331 -0.51 -12.12 -8.53
CA GLY A 331 -0.88 -12.24 -9.93
C GLY A 331 0.31 -12.44 -10.89
N GLY A 332 1.54 -12.47 -10.38
CA GLY A 332 2.77 -12.66 -11.15
C GLY A 332 3.31 -11.39 -11.81
N MET A 333 2.87 -10.20 -11.39
CA MET A 333 3.43 -8.93 -11.85
C MET A 333 4.62 -8.52 -10.97
N ASP A 334 5.60 -7.89 -11.59
CA ASP A 334 6.80 -7.35 -10.95
C ASP A 334 6.92 -5.84 -11.16
N CYS A 335 8.08 -5.26 -10.85
CA CYS A 335 8.34 -3.84 -11.03
C CYS A 335 8.29 -3.43 -12.51
N HIS A 336 8.81 -4.27 -13.42
CA HIS A 336 8.88 -3.98 -14.86
C HIS A 336 7.51 -3.90 -15.50
N ALA A 337 6.55 -4.74 -15.07
CA ALA A 337 5.17 -4.70 -15.54
C ALA A 337 4.50 -3.33 -15.33
N CYS A 338 4.92 -2.59 -14.30
CA CYS A 338 4.36 -1.30 -13.92
C CYS A 338 5.22 -0.13 -14.42
N HIS A 339 6.53 -0.18 -14.17
CA HIS A 339 7.42 0.98 -14.27
C HIS A 339 8.35 0.97 -15.48
N GLY A 340 8.54 -0.17 -16.14
CA GLY A 340 9.58 -0.34 -17.15
C GLY A 340 10.95 -0.66 -16.56
N ASP A 341 12.01 -0.41 -17.32
CA ASP A 341 13.40 -0.58 -16.89
C ASP A 341 13.96 0.68 -16.19
N MET A 342 15.23 0.63 -15.81
CA MET A 342 15.91 1.73 -15.11
C MET A 342 15.91 3.03 -15.93
N LEU A 343 16.05 2.96 -17.25
CA LEU A 343 16.04 4.15 -18.12
C LEU A 343 14.64 4.77 -18.20
N ALA A 344 13.59 3.93 -18.24
CA ALA A 344 12.20 4.38 -18.18
C ALA A 344 11.87 5.10 -16.86
N VAL A 345 12.36 4.59 -15.73
CA VAL A 345 12.20 5.19 -14.40
C VAL A 345 13.05 6.45 -14.24
N GLY A 346 14.25 6.47 -14.82
CA GLY A 346 15.15 7.63 -14.86
C GLY A 346 14.62 8.79 -15.71
N GLY A 347 13.69 8.51 -16.63
CA GLY A 347 13.11 9.52 -17.51
C GLY A 347 13.92 9.77 -18.77
N SER A 348 14.75 8.81 -19.20
CA SER A 348 15.56 8.91 -20.43
C SER A 348 14.74 8.97 -21.71
N TYR A 349 13.46 8.61 -21.64
CA TYR A 349 12.53 8.61 -22.77
C TYR A 349 11.33 9.52 -22.50
N ALA A 350 10.85 10.19 -23.54
CA ALA A 350 9.66 11.01 -23.49
C ALA A 350 8.40 10.15 -23.33
N LEU A 351 7.50 10.53 -22.42
CA LEU A 351 6.20 9.89 -22.26
C LEU A 351 5.36 10.02 -23.53
N LEU A 352 4.67 8.96 -23.90
CA LEU A 352 3.67 8.97 -24.97
C LEU A 352 2.40 9.70 -24.52
N ALA A 353 1.56 10.10 -25.50
CA ALA A 353 0.29 10.75 -25.23
C ALA A 353 -0.62 9.94 -24.29
N GLY A 354 -1.17 10.61 -23.28
CA GLY A 354 -1.92 10.03 -22.17
C GLY A 354 -1.06 9.47 -21.03
N GLY A 355 0.27 9.54 -21.13
CA GLY A 355 1.21 8.96 -20.17
C GLY A 355 1.34 9.76 -18.88
N SER A 356 1.37 11.09 -18.97
CA SER A 356 1.47 11.96 -17.79
C SER A 356 0.16 12.04 -17.03
N ILE A 357 0.23 12.06 -15.70
CA ILE A 357 -0.96 11.92 -14.84
C ILE A 357 -2.00 13.03 -15.06
N ASP A 358 -1.52 14.21 -15.45
CA ASP A 358 -2.29 15.43 -15.71
C ASP A 358 -2.44 15.75 -17.20
N GLY A 359 -1.88 14.95 -18.10
CA GLY A 359 -1.86 15.19 -19.55
C GLY A 359 -1.06 16.41 -20.01
N THR A 360 -0.35 17.11 -19.12
CA THR A 360 0.41 18.34 -19.46
C THR A 360 1.90 18.10 -19.67
N ASN A 361 2.38 16.88 -19.43
CA ASN A 361 3.80 16.51 -19.53
C ASN A 361 4.06 15.38 -20.54
N ASP A 362 3.06 15.02 -21.36
CA ASP A 362 3.26 14.13 -22.49
C ASP A 362 4.29 14.73 -23.46
N GLY A 363 5.10 13.88 -24.09
CA GLY A 363 6.22 14.28 -24.94
C GLY A 363 7.47 14.74 -24.17
N ASN A 364 7.46 14.72 -22.83
CA ASN A 364 8.60 15.06 -21.99
C ASN A 364 8.99 13.89 -21.08
N ALA A 365 10.14 14.01 -20.42
CA ALA A 365 10.63 13.02 -19.45
C ALA A 365 9.61 12.81 -18.31
N ARG A 366 9.56 11.58 -17.79
CA ARG A 366 8.74 11.20 -16.63
C ARG A 366 9.06 12.10 -15.42
N ARG A 367 8.03 12.63 -14.74
CA ARG A 367 8.20 13.29 -13.44
C ARG A 367 8.17 12.24 -12.32
N PRO A 368 9.26 12.03 -11.58
CA PRO A 368 9.31 11.05 -10.49
C PRO A 368 8.23 11.33 -9.45
N TRP A 369 7.70 10.29 -8.82
CA TRP A 369 6.63 10.36 -7.80
C TRP A 369 5.30 10.99 -8.24
N LYS A 370 5.18 11.44 -9.49
CA LYS A 370 3.98 12.07 -10.05
C LYS A 370 3.42 11.28 -11.23
N ASP A 371 4.24 11.01 -12.25
CA ASP A 371 3.85 10.24 -13.43
C ASP A 371 4.04 8.74 -13.15
N LEU A 372 3.09 8.16 -12.41
CA LEU A 372 3.11 6.77 -11.97
C LEU A 372 2.02 5.93 -12.65
N PRO A 373 2.15 4.59 -12.62
CA PRO A 373 1.13 3.67 -13.08
C PRO A 373 -0.22 3.93 -12.42
N ARG A 374 -1.29 3.72 -13.18
CA ARG A 374 -2.67 4.00 -12.77
C ARG A 374 -3.45 2.70 -12.60
N CYS A 375 -4.51 2.71 -11.82
CA CYS A 375 -5.40 1.56 -11.69
C CYS A 375 -5.98 1.21 -13.08
N GLN A 376 -6.45 2.23 -13.78
CA GLN A 376 -6.98 2.12 -15.14
C GLN A 376 -5.93 1.80 -16.21
N SER A 377 -4.63 1.79 -15.89
CA SER A 377 -3.61 1.32 -16.83
C SER A 377 -3.68 -0.19 -17.04
N CYS A 378 -4.15 -0.94 -16.02
CA CYS A 378 -4.34 -2.39 -16.10
C CYS A 378 -5.82 -2.78 -16.01
N HIS A 379 -6.60 -2.11 -15.17
CA HIS A 379 -8.04 -2.32 -15.02
C HIS A 379 -8.80 -1.40 -15.98
N THR A 380 -8.70 -1.71 -17.28
CA THR A 380 -9.06 -0.79 -18.37
C THR A 380 -10.57 -0.69 -18.63
N GLY A 381 -11.38 -1.38 -17.82
CA GLY A 381 -12.82 -1.38 -17.91
C GLY A 381 -13.42 -2.69 -17.41
N ASP A 382 -14.47 -3.14 -18.10
CA ASP A 382 -15.28 -4.30 -17.72
C ASP A 382 -15.56 -5.20 -18.93
N ALA A 383 -16.42 -6.20 -18.79
CA ALA A 383 -16.66 -7.16 -19.87
C ALA A 383 -17.30 -6.57 -21.14
N LEU A 384 -17.82 -5.34 -21.10
CA LEU A 384 -18.48 -4.69 -22.22
C LEU A 384 -17.63 -3.61 -22.90
N GLY A 385 -16.69 -3.00 -22.16
CA GLY A 385 -15.84 -1.96 -22.71
C GLY A 385 -14.50 -1.86 -21.99
N TYR A 386 -13.42 -2.07 -22.72
CA TYR A 386 -12.04 -2.11 -22.23
C TYR A 386 -11.04 -1.77 -23.36
N LEU A 387 -9.78 -1.55 -23.02
CA LEU A 387 -8.73 -1.33 -24.04
C LEU A 387 -8.35 -2.64 -24.72
N ALA A 388 -8.30 -2.66 -26.05
CA ALA A 388 -7.86 -3.80 -26.84
C ALA A 388 -6.80 -3.37 -27.87
N GLY A 389 -5.86 -4.26 -28.17
CA GLY A 389 -4.80 -4.02 -29.16
C GLY A 389 -3.66 -5.02 -29.04
N SER A 390 -2.94 -5.26 -30.15
CA SER A 390 -1.84 -6.24 -30.20
C SER A 390 -0.63 -5.86 -29.35
N ALA A 391 -0.46 -4.58 -29.02
CA ALA A 391 0.60 -4.08 -28.16
C ALA A 391 0.22 -4.04 -26.66
N LEU A 392 -0.92 -4.62 -26.28
CA LEU A 392 -1.36 -4.70 -24.89
C LEU A 392 -1.15 -6.13 -24.36
N ALA A 393 -0.50 -6.25 -23.22
CA ALA A 393 -0.33 -7.52 -22.52
C ALA A 393 -1.63 -7.90 -21.77
N ALA A 394 -2.68 -8.25 -22.52
CA ALA A 394 -3.96 -8.66 -21.95
C ALA A 394 -3.87 -10.02 -21.24
N ASP A 395 -4.62 -10.19 -20.15
CA ASP A 395 -4.84 -11.48 -19.55
C ASP A 395 -5.60 -12.39 -20.54
N PRO A 396 -5.14 -13.63 -20.79
CA PRO A 396 -5.69 -14.47 -21.86
C PRO A 396 -7.14 -14.88 -21.62
N ASP A 397 -7.53 -15.04 -20.35
CA ASP A 397 -8.89 -15.42 -19.98
C ASP A 397 -9.80 -14.18 -19.82
N TRP A 398 -9.22 -13.03 -19.45
CA TRP A 398 -9.98 -11.84 -19.04
C TRP A 398 -9.37 -10.56 -19.63
N PRO A 399 -9.56 -10.30 -20.93
CA PRO A 399 -8.80 -9.29 -21.68
C PRO A 399 -9.07 -7.84 -21.26
N PHE A 400 -10.09 -7.58 -20.44
CA PHE A 400 -10.32 -6.28 -19.82
C PHE A 400 -9.31 -5.95 -18.69
N ARG A 401 -8.50 -6.93 -18.27
CA ARG A 401 -7.36 -6.77 -17.36
C ARG A 401 -6.06 -6.94 -18.12
N LEU A 402 -5.13 -6.00 -17.95
CA LEU A 402 -3.78 -6.10 -18.49
C LEU A 402 -2.79 -6.53 -17.42
N ARG A 403 -1.73 -7.20 -17.85
CA ARG A 403 -0.57 -7.62 -17.04
C ARG A 403 0.60 -6.64 -17.14
N GLN A 404 0.42 -5.54 -17.88
CA GLN A 404 1.40 -4.48 -18.07
C GLN A 404 0.68 -3.13 -18.13
N ALA A 405 1.21 -2.13 -17.44
CA ALA A 405 0.59 -0.80 -17.32
C ALA A 405 0.83 0.13 -18.52
N TYR A 406 1.64 -0.30 -19.47
CA TYR A 406 2.07 0.46 -20.65
C TYR A 406 2.05 -0.45 -21.88
N ARG A 407 2.21 0.12 -23.08
CA ARG A 407 2.24 -0.67 -24.33
C ARG A 407 3.56 -1.43 -24.46
N THR A 408 3.51 -2.66 -24.96
CA THR A 408 4.72 -3.39 -25.35
C THR A 408 5.46 -2.59 -26.44
N GLY A 409 6.77 -2.39 -26.24
CA GLY A 409 7.63 -1.59 -27.12
C GLY A 409 7.69 -0.10 -26.77
N ASP A 410 6.95 0.37 -25.77
CA ASP A 410 7.12 1.72 -25.23
C ASP A 410 8.27 1.77 -24.22
N ALA A 411 9.41 2.30 -24.64
CA ALA A 411 10.61 2.42 -23.82
C ALA A 411 10.42 3.37 -22.62
N ALA A 412 9.50 4.34 -22.69
CA ALA A 412 9.23 5.25 -21.57
C ALA A 412 8.33 4.61 -20.51
N ALA A 413 7.75 3.43 -20.79
CA ALA A 413 6.73 2.79 -19.97
C ALA A 413 5.59 3.75 -19.60
N SER A 414 5.03 4.44 -20.60
CA SER A 414 4.00 5.46 -20.42
C SER A 414 2.71 4.81 -19.91
N PRO A 415 2.21 5.19 -18.72
CA PRO A 415 0.98 4.61 -18.16
C PRO A 415 -0.21 4.74 -19.12
N LEU A 416 -0.94 3.65 -19.33
CA LEU A 416 -2.12 3.63 -20.19
C LEU A 416 -3.27 4.43 -19.58
N LEU A 417 -4.00 5.13 -20.46
CA LEU A 417 -5.21 5.89 -20.13
C LEU A 417 -6.44 5.19 -20.75
N ALA A 418 -7.25 4.53 -19.92
CA ALA A 418 -8.50 3.94 -20.38
C ALA A 418 -9.65 4.95 -20.41
N ALA A 419 -10.57 4.80 -21.38
CA ALA A 419 -11.78 5.61 -21.45
C ALA A 419 -12.85 5.14 -20.45
N ASN A 420 -12.96 3.83 -20.22
CA ASN A 420 -13.83 3.29 -19.17
C ASN A 420 -13.18 3.55 -17.80
N LYS A 421 -13.88 4.33 -16.97
CA LYS A 421 -13.37 4.79 -15.66
C LYS A 421 -13.86 3.95 -14.48
N ARG A 422 -14.51 2.80 -14.71
CA ARG A 422 -15.09 1.98 -13.62
C ARG A 422 -14.10 1.70 -12.49
N PHE A 423 -12.84 1.41 -12.82
CA PHE A 423 -11.77 1.10 -11.87
C PHE A 423 -10.65 2.14 -11.89
N ALA A 424 -10.93 3.33 -12.41
CA ALA A 424 -9.96 4.42 -12.43
C ALA A 424 -9.86 5.09 -11.06
N GLU A 425 -8.66 5.49 -10.71
CA GLU A 425 -8.40 6.52 -9.72
C GLU A 425 -9.02 7.87 -10.14
N ASN A 426 -9.06 8.86 -9.23
CA ASN A 426 -9.62 10.16 -9.58
C ASN A 426 -8.73 10.89 -10.61
N THR A 427 -9.35 11.72 -11.46
CA THR A 427 -8.63 12.50 -12.47
C THR A 427 -7.48 13.31 -11.86
N ASN A 428 -6.28 13.20 -12.45
CA ASN A 428 -5.06 13.88 -12.02
C ASN A 428 -4.60 13.54 -10.59
N ALA A 429 -5.07 12.43 -10.02
CA ALA A 429 -4.69 11.98 -8.69
C ALA A 429 -4.10 10.57 -8.75
N LEU A 430 -3.18 10.28 -7.84
CA LEU A 430 -2.70 8.92 -7.61
C LEU A 430 -3.71 8.10 -6.83
N TYR A 431 -3.57 6.78 -6.88
CA TYR A 431 -4.36 5.83 -6.08
C TYR A 431 -4.42 6.20 -4.59
N ARG A 432 -3.26 6.46 -3.96
CA ARG A 432 -3.16 6.87 -2.54
C ARG A 432 -3.89 8.17 -2.17
N ALA A 433 -4.19 9.01 -3.17
CA ALA A 433 -4.89 10.28 -3.00
C ALA A 433 -6.34 10.24 -3.48
N SER A 434 -6.78 9.09 -4.02
CA SER A 434 -8.09 8.95 -4.65
C SER A 434 -9.14 8.44 -3.68
N LYS A 435 -10.39 8.85 -3.94
CA LYS A 435 -11.56 8.47 -3.17
C LYS A 435 -12.63 7.91 -4.10
N GLY A 436 -13.45 7.02 -3.54
CA GLY A 436 -14.55 6.36 -4.24
C GLY A 436 -15.87 6.50 -3.50
N HIS A 437 -16.55 5.37 -3.35
CA HIS A 437 -17.87 5.26 -2.74
C HIS A 437 -17.92 5.94 -1.36
N GLY A 438 -18.83 6.90 -1.17
CA GLY A 438 -18.99 7.63 0.08
C GLY A 438 -17.81 8.53 0.49
N GLY A 439 -16.87 8.81 -0.42
CA GLY A 439 -15.66 9.59 -0.11
C GLY A 439 -14.57 8.78 0.61
N ILE A 440 -14.70 7.46 0.63
CA ILE A 440 -13.71 6.55 1.21
C ILE A 440 -12.46 6.50 0.32
N LEU A 441 -11.28 6.58 0.94
CA LEU A 441 -10.00 6.42 0.27
C LEU A 441 -9.91 5.05 -0.40
N CYS A 442 -9.32 5.01 -1.60
CA CYS A 442 -9.07 3.74 -2.28
C CYS A 442 -8.24 2.79 -1.39
N GLU A 443 -7.27 3.32 -0.63
CA GLU A 443 -6.46 2.54 0.32
C GLU A 443 -7.27 1.95 1.48
N GLY A 444 -8.35 2.61 1.90
CA GLY A 444 -9.23 2.09 2.94
C GLY A 444 -10.02 0.84 2.52
N CYS A 445 -10.26 0.66 1.21
CA CYS A 445 -10.93 -0.52 0.69
C CYS A 445 -9.96 -1.60 0.17
N HIS A 446 -8.77 -1.21 -0.28
CA HIS A 446 -7.89 -2.10 -1.03
C HIS A 446 -6.54 -2.35 -0.35
N GLY A 447 -6.17 -1.59 0.69
CA GLY A 447 -4.85 -1.63 1.31
C GLY A 447 -3.87 -0.61 0.70
N SER A 448 -2.61 -0.64 1.12
CA SER A 448 -1.61 0.33 0.66
C SER A 448 -1.19 0.12 -0.80
N THR A 449 -0.72 1.19 -1.45
CA THR A 449 0.05 1.07 -2.71
C THR A 449 1.12 -0.02 -2.58
N HIS A 450 1.43 -0.79 -3.63
CA HIS A 450 2.38 -1.93 -3.58
C HIS A 450 2.06 -3.09 -2.61
N ALA A 451 1.00 -3.00 -1.80
CA ALA A 451 0.58 -4.04 -0.87
C ALA A 451 -0.96 -4.23 -0.87
N VAL A 452 -1.62 -3.89 -1.98
CA VAL A 452 -3.07 -4.08 -2.16
C VAL A 452 -3.46 -5.52 -1.87
N TRP A 453 -4.53 -5.72 -1.10
CA TRP A 453 -4.96 -7.02 -0.62
C TRP A 453 -5.53 -7.91 -1.73
N PRO A 454 -5.40 -9.25 -1.62
CA PRO A 454 -4.74 -9.97 -0.53
C PRO A 454 -3.24 -10.19 -0.79
N ASN A 455 -2.47 -10.38 0.28
CA ASN A 455 -1.17 -11.05 0.23
C ASN A 455 -1.39 -12.57 0.12
N ALA A 456 -0.63 -13.24 -0.76
CA ALA A 456 -0.72 -14.69 -0.95
C ALA A 456 -0.39 -15.50 0.32
N SER A 457 0.50 -14.99 1.16
CA SER A 457 0.80 -15.60 2.46
C SER A 457 -0.35 -15.30 3.42
N ALA A 458 -1.11 -16.33 3.81
CA ALA A 458 -2.24 -16.18 4.72
C ALA A 458 -1.83 -15.57 6.08
N ALA A 459 -0.61 -15.85 6.54
CA ALA A 459 -0.08 -15.33 7.79
C ALA A 459 0.56 -13.93 7.68
N ALA A 460 0.55 -13.31 6.49
CA ALA A 460 1.13 -11.98 6.33
C ALA A 460 0.30 -10.92 7.07
N ASN A 461 0.98 -10.06 7.83
CA ASN A 461 0.36 -8.96 8.56
C ASN A 461 -0.50 -8.05 7.66
N ASP A 462 -0.20 -7.94 6.36
CA ASP A 462 -1.00 -7.15 5.42
C ASP A 462 -2.47 -7.61 5.36
N ASN A 463 -2.75 -8.90 5.54
CA ASN A 463 -4.11 -9.42 5.43
C ASN A 463 -4.99 -9.08 6.65
N LEU A 464 -4.37 -8.78 7.80
CA LEU A 464 -5.07 -8.60 9.08
C LEU A 464 -6.11 -7.49 9.04
N ALA A 465 -5.79 -6.36 8.42
CA ALA A 465 -6.72 -5.24 8.31
C ALA A 465 -8.01 -5.65 7.57
N ALA A 466 -7.89 -6.33 6.42
CA ALA A 466 -9.05 -6.84 5.68
C ALA A 466 -9.83 -7.88 6.51
N GLU A 467 -9.12 -8.80 7.16
CA GLU A 467 -9.74 -9.84 7.99
C GLU A 467 -10.52 -9.25 9.18
N MET A 468 -10.00 -8.22 9.85
CA MET A 468 -10.70 -7.50 10.91
C MET A 468 -11.96 -6.78 10.39
N LEU A 469 -11.92 -6.24 9.16
CA LEU A 469 -13.01 -5.45 8.59
C LEU A 469 -14.17 -6.28 8.05
N GLN A 470 -13.88 -7.45 7.46
CA GLN A 470 -14.90 -8.24 6.75
C GLN A 470 -14.82 -9.74 7.00
N GLY A 471 -13.91 -10.22 7.86
CA GLY A 471 -13.75 -11.64 8.18
C GLY A 471 -12.92 -12.44 7.17
N HIS A 472 -12.40 -11.80 6.12
CA HIS A 472 -11.51 -12.45 5.15
C HIS A 472 -10.54 -11.46 4.49
N ALA A 473 -9.41 -11.98 4.01
CA ALA A 473 -8.45 -11.21 3.23
C ALA A 473 -9.01 -10.78 1.86
N GLY A 474 -8.52 -9.66 1.34
CA GLY A 474 -8.88 -9.10 0.03
C GLY A 474 -9.50 -7.71 0.13
N PRO A 475 -9.88 -7.11 -1.01
CA PRO A 475 -10.56 -5.81 -1.00
C PRO A 475 -11.86 -5.87 -0.19
N VAL A 476 -12.21 -4.78 0.49
CA VAL A 476 -13.45 -4.66 1.26
C VAL A 476 -14.64 -4.64 0.30
N ILE A 477 -15.45 -5.70 0.34
CA ILE A 477 -16.65 -5.82 -0.50
C ILE A 477 -17.92 -6.13 0.31
N GLU A 478 -17.79 -6.56 1.56
CA GLU A 478 -18.96 -6.79 2.42
C GLU A 478 -19.58 -5.45 2.83
N CYS A 479 -20.79 -5.18 2.34
CA CYS A 479 -21.45 -3.88 2.57
C CYS A 479 -21.66 -3.60 4.06
N THR A 480 -21.82 -4.65 4.87
CA THR A 480 -22.02 -4.59 6.33
C THR A 480 -20.80 -4.07 7.10
N THR A 481 -19.61 -4.02 6.48
CA THR A 481 -18.43 -3.35 7.08
C THR A 481 -18.74 -1.89 7.40
N CYS A 482 -19.50 -1.20 6.55
CA CYS A 482 -19.85 0.22 6.74
C CYS A 482 -21.34 0.42 7.00
N HIS A 483 -22.21 -0.30 6.30
CA HIS A 483 -23.66 -0.18 6.44
C HIS A 483 -24.18 -1.03 7.61
N ALA A 484 -25.18 -0.54 8.33
CA ALA A 484 -25.88 -1.39 9.28
C ALA A 484 -26.59 -2.54 8.56
N PRO A 485 -26.70 -3.73 9.18
CA PRO A 485 -27.53 -4.81 8.64
C PRO A 485 -28.92 -4.31 8.29
N SER A 486 -29.41 -4.67 7.10
CA SER A 486 -30.72 -4.30 6.57
C SER A 486 -30.96 -2.80 6.31
N SER A 487 -30.00 -1.90 6.57
CA SER A 487 -30.18 -0.46 6.30
C SER A 487 -30.03 -0.09 4.82
N LEU A 488 -29.37 -0.95 4.05
CA LEU A 488 -29.16 -0.77 2.62
C LEU A 488 -30.37 -1.29 1.83
N ALA A 489 -30.98 -0.45 0.99
CA ALA A 489 -31.94 -0.92 0.00
C ALA A 489 -31.22 -1.68 -1.12
N ARG A 490 -31.93 -2.53 -1.88
CA ARG A 490 -31.37 -3.13 -3.11
C ARG A 490 -30.87 -2.03 -4.04
N THR A 491 -29.66 -2.19 -4.54
CA THR A 491 -29.01 -1.17 -5.37
C THR A 491 -27.93 -1.79 -6.26
N THR A 492 -27.51 -1.07 -7.29
CA THR A 492 -26.30 -1.32 -8.08
C THR A 492 -25.34 -0.12 -8.00
N SER A 493 -25.56 0.79 -7.05
CA SER A 493 -24.79 2.03 -6.87
C SER A 493 -23.64 1.89 -5.87
N GLY A 494 -23.23 0.65 -5.57
CA GLY A 494 -22.06 0.37 -4.76
C GLY A 494 -20.75 0.73 -5.46
N PRO A 495 -19.61 0.54 -4.77
CA PRO A 495 -18.30 0.77 -5.36
C PRO A 495 -18.15 -0.01 -6.67
N HIS A 496 -17.65 0.66 -7.72
CA HIS A 496 -17.45 0.08 -9.05
C HIS A 496 -18.72 -0.51 -9.71
N GLY A 497 -19.91 -0.11 -9.26
CA GLY A 497 -21.19 -0.65 -9.73
C GLY A 497 -21.57 -1.97 -9.09
N LEU A 498 -20.98 -2.31 -7.94
CA LEU A 498 -21.37 -3.45 -7.14
C LEU A 498 -22.81 -3.29 -6.65
N HIS A 499 -23.53 -4.41 -6.67
CA HIS A 499 -24.79 -4.56 -5.98
C HIS A 499 -24.59 -5.05 -4.54
N ASN A 500 -25.67 -5.21 -3.79
CA ASN A 500 -25.64 -5.78 -2.44
C ASN A 500 -24.91 -7.13 -2.44
N VAL A 501 -23.84 -7.23 -1.64
CA VAL A 501 -23.04 -8.46 -1.50
C VAL A 501 -23.53 -9.22 -0.26
N ASN A 502 -23.66 -10.54 -0.38
CA ASN A 502 -24.16 -11.43 0.69
C ASN A 502 -25.56 -11.11 1.23
N ASP A 503 -26.42 -10.52 0.41
CA ASP A 503 -27.74 -10.09 0.83
C ASP A 503 -28.81 -11.02 0.25
N SER A 504 -29.50 -11.79 1.09
CA SER A 504 -30.56 -12.71 0.65
C SER A 504 -31.68 -11.98 -0.09
N ARG A 505 -31.95 -10.72 0.29
CA ARG A 505 -32.90 -9.87 -0.44
C ARG A 505 -32.47 -9.55 -1.86
N TRP A 506 -31.21 -9.79 -2.23
CA TRP A 506 -30.71 -9.67 -3.60
C TRP A 506 -30.74 -11.01 -4.31
N TYR A 507 -30.15 -12.07 -3.72
CA TYR A 507 -30.00 -13.35 -4.42
C TYR A 507 -31.24 -14.25 -4.38
N ASP A 508 -32.12 -14.13 -3.37
CA ASP A 508 -33.34 -14.93 -3.30
C ASP A 508 -34.37 -14.42 -4.31
N GLU A 509 -34.64 -13.10 -4.31
CA GLU A 509 -35.66 -12.46 -5.15
C GLU A 509 -35.35 -10.98 -5.43
N GLY A 510 -35.88 -10.43 -6.53
CA GLY A 510 -35.97 -8.98 -6.76
C GLY A 510 -34.77 -8.30 -7.43
N HIS A 511 -33.71 -9.02 -7.80
CA HIS A 511 -32.67 -8.49 -8.69
C HIS A 511 -33.07 -8.52 -10.18
N GLU A 512 -34.12 -9.28 -10.54
CA GLU A 512 -34.65 -9.38 -11.91
C GLU A 512 -34.97 -8.00 -12.50
N GLU A 513 -35.69 -7.15 -11.76
CA GLU A 513 -36.03 -5.79 -12.19
C GLU A 513 -34.77 -4.96 -12.53
N PHE A 514 -33.66 -5.16 -11.81
CA PHE A 514 -32.40 -4.47 -12.10
C PHE A 514 -31.79 -4.95 -13.42
N TYR A 515 -31.90 -6.24 -13.73
CA TYR A 515 -31.48 -6.79 -15.02
C TYR A 515 -32.37 -6.29 -16.16
N GLU A 516 -33.69 -6.33 -16.00
CA GLU A 516 -34.65 -5.88 -17.02
C GLU A 516 -34.45 -4.40 -17.37
N ASN A 517 -34.24 -3.56 -16.34
CA ASN A 517 -34.01 -2.13 -16.51
C ASN A 517 -32.64 -1.82 -17.10
N ASN A 518 -31.60 -2.60 -16.79
CA ASN A 518 -30.24 -2.37 -17.29
C ASN A 518 -29.42 -3.65 -17.43
N LYS A 519 -29.69 -4.42 -18.48
CA LYS A 519 -28.96 -5.67 -18.80
C LYS A 519 -27.44 -5.46 -18.85
N ASN A 520 -27.00 -4.34 -19.42
CA ASN A 520 -25.59 -4.02 -19.57
C ASN A 520 -24.89 -3.77 -18.23
N GLY A 521 -25.61 -3.29 -17.21
CA GLY A 521 -25.10 -3.15 -15.85
C GLY A 521 -24.64 -4.50 -15.27
N CYS A 522 -25.48 -5.54 -15.41
CA CYS A 522 -25.13 -6.89 -14.97
C CYS A 522 -24.05 -7.52 -15.85
N LYS A 523 -24.17 -7.40 -17.19
CA LYS A 523 -23.22 -7.97 -18.14
C LYS A 523 -21.80 -7.40 -17.99
N ALA A 524 -21.65 -6.16 -17.55
CA ALA A 524 -20.34 -5.57 -17.28
C ALA A 524 -19.52 -6.41 -16.28
N CYS A 525 -20.16 -6.92 -15.22
CA CYS A 525 -19.48 -7.69 -14.17
C CYS A 525 -19.63 -9.21 -14.36
N HIS A 526 -20.79 -9.68 -14.81
CA HIS A 526 -21.09 -11.10 -15.00
C HIS A 526 -20.80 -11.62 -16.42
N GLY A 527 -20.28 -10.77 -17.30
CA GLY A 527 -19.90 -11.14 -18.67
C GLY A 527 -21.01 -10.87 -19.67
N ALA A 528 -20.65 -10.65 -20.94
CA ALA A 528 -21.60 -10.36 -22.01
C ALA A 528 -22.67 -11.47 -22.19
N ASN A 529 -22.30 -12.70 -21.84
CA ASN A 529 -23.13 -13.90 -21.83
C ASN A 529 -23.59 -14.32 -20.43
N LEU A 530 -23.36 -13.52 -19.39
CA LEU A 530 -23.76 -13.78 -17.99
C LEU A 530 -23.21 -15.07 -17.35
N THR A 531 -22.15 -15.65 -17.91
CA THR A 531 -21.51 -16.86 -17.36
C THR A 531 -20.37 -16.57 -16.39
N GLY A 532 -20.35 -15.37 -15.82
CA GLY A 532 -19.39 -14.92 -14.81
C GLY A 532 -18.09 -14.35 -15.40
N THR A 533 -17.49 -13.43 -14.65
CA THR A 533 -16.10 -12.97 -14.83
C THR A 533 -15.41 -12.89 -13.46
N PRO A 534 -14.10 -12.58 -13.36
CA PRO A 534 -13.43 -12.33 -12.10
C PRO A 534 -14.08 -11.23 -11.26
N LEU A 535 -14.85 -10.32 -11.87
CA LEU A 535 -15.62 -9.29 -11.15
C LEU A 535 -16.82 -9.86 -10.38
N ALA A 536 -17.30 -11.05 -10.75
CA ALA A 536 -18.40 -11.76 -10.11
C ALA A 536 -17.91 -12.87 -9.16
N ARG A 537 -16.63 -12.86 -8.79
CA ARG A 537 -16.02 -13.89 -7.95
C ARG A 537 -16.47 -13.77 -6.49
N VAL A 538 -16.83 -14.88 -5.86
CA VAL A 538 -17.07 -14.91 -4.40
C VAL A 538 -15.73 -14.97 -3.63
N PRO A 539 -15.49 -14.10 -2.63
CA PRO A 539 -14.20 -14.03 -1.93
C PRO A 539 -14.03 -15.15 -0.89
N VAL A 540 -15.14 -15.74 -0.46
CA VAL A 540 -15.26 -16.85 0.49
C VAL A 540 -16.30 -17.84 -0.02
N ALA A 541 -16.35 -19.04 0.57
CA ALA A 541 -17.42 -19.98 0.27
C ALA A 541 -18.77 -19.41 0.69
N ARG A 542 -19.82 -19.65 -0.11
CA ARG A 542 -21.17 -19.12 0.12
C ARG A 542 -22.22 -20.12 -0.28
N ALA A 543 -23.40 -20.03 0.33
CA ALA A 543 -24.60 -20.71 -0.10
C ALA A 543 -25.68 -19.65 -0.42
N PHE A 544 -26.34 -19.78 -1.57
CA PHE A 544 -27.45 -18.92 -1.97
C PHE A 544 -28.74 -19.75 -2.07
N SER A 545 -29.83 -19.24 -1.51
CA SER A 545 -31.14 -19.90 -1.51
C SER A 545 -32.04 -19.29 -2.59
N VAL A 546 -31.98 -19.83 -3.81
CA VAL A 546 -32.74 -19.29 -4.95
C VAL A 546 -33.95 -20.17 -5.22
N GLU A 547 -35.15 -19.61 -5.18
CA GLU A 547 -36.42 -20.31 -5.43
C GLU A 547 -36.59 -21.61 -4.61
N GLY A 548 -36.15 -21.59 -3.34
CA GLY A 548 -36.21 -22.74 -2.43
C GLY A 548 -35.17 -23.83 -2.69
N LYS A 549 -34.16 -23.57 -3.53
CA LYS A 549 -33.00 -24.45 -3.75
C LYS A 549 -31.72 -23.79 -3.28
N THR A 550 -30.84 -24.57 -2.64
CA THR A 550 -29.54 -24.09 -2.19
C THR A 550 -28.47 -24.35 -3.26
N PHE A 551 -27.73 -23.30 -3.62
CA PHE A 551 -26.59 -23.35 -4.52
C PHE A 551 -25.32 -22.98 -3.76
N SER A 552 -24.41 -23.94 -3.61
CA SER A 552 -23.11 -23.72 -2.95
C SER A 552 -22.08 -23.21 -3.95
N TYR A 553 -21.32 -22.21 -3.55
CA TYR A 553 -20.19 -21.64 -4.26
C TYR A 553 -18.93 -21.78 -3.41
N ALA A 554 -17.86 -22.31 -3.99
CA ALA A 554 -16.56 -22.33 -3.34
C ALA A 554 -15.89 -20.95 -3.45
N ARG A 555 -14.94 -20.66 -2.56
CA ARG A 555 -14.07 -19.47 -2.69
C ARG A 555 -13.45 -19.44 -4.09
N GLY A 556 -13.61 -18.34 -4.81
CA GLY A 556 -13.08 -18.18 -6.15
C GLY A 556 -14.05 -18.56 -7.28
N ASP A 557 -15.18 -19.20 -6.97
CA ASP A 557 -16.24 -19.42 -7.96
C ASP A 557 -16.80 -18.07 -8.44
N MET A 558 -17.20 -18.02 -9.70
CA MET A 558 -17.88 -16.86 -10.27
C MET A 558 -19.39 -17.08 -10.19
N VAL A 559 -20.13 -16.05 -9.79
CA VAL A 559 -21.59 -16.06 -9.81
C VAL A 559 -22.08 -15.95 -11.26
N ARG A 560 -22.85 -16.97 -11.69
CA ARG A 560 -23.35 -17.13 -13.06
C ARG A 560 -24.88 -17.22 -13.04
N CYS A 561 -25.55 -16.58 -13.98
CA CYS A 561 -27.02 -16.65 -14.06
C CYS A 561 -27.50 -18.09 -14.34
N ASP A 562 -26.82 -18.81 -15.23
CA ASP A 562 -27.16 -20.18 -15.64
C ASP A 562 -26.97 -21.25 -14.55
N ARG A 563 -26.36 -20.89 -13.41
CA ARG A 563 -26.16 -21.80 -12.29
C ARG A 563 -27.36 -21.85 -11.35
N CYS A 564 -28.04 -20.73 -11.14
CA CYS A 564 -29.15 -20.63 -10.19
C CYS A 564 -30.52 -20.76 -10.88
N HIS A 565 -30.67 -20.19 -12.07
CA HIS A 565 -31.94 -20.17 -12.82
C HIS A 565 -31.72 -20.26 -14.33
N GLY A 566 -32.81 -20.27 -15.10
CA GLY A 566 -32.74 -20.22 -16.57
C GLY A 566 -32.12 -18.92 -17.06
N MET A 567 -31.36 -18.97 -18.16
CA MET A 567 -30.73 -17.77 -18.72
C MET A 567 -31.78 -16.75 -19.17
N PRO A 568 -31.67 -15.47 -18.73
CA PRO A 568 -32.60 -14.45 -19.18
C PRO A 568 -32.33 -14.06 -20.63
N ASP A 569 -33.29 -13.40 -21.26
CA ASP A 569 -33.10 -12.86 -22.60
C ASP A 569 -31.91 -11.88 -22.61
N LEU A 570 -30.96 -12.12 -23.51
CA LEU A 570 -29.75 -11.31 -23.63
C LEU A 570 -30.05 -9.89 -24.15
#